data_AF-A0A4S8KFQ3-F1
#
_entry.id   AF-A0A4S8KFQ3-F1
#
_cell.length_a   1.000
_cell.length_b   1.000
_cell.length_c   1.000
_cell.angle_alpha   90.00
_cell.angle_beta   90.00
_cell.angle_gamma   90.00
#
_symmetry.space_group_name_H-M   'P 1'
#
loop_
_entity.id
_entity.type
_entity.pdbx_description
1 polymer ?
#
loop_
_entity_poly.entity_id
_entity_poly.type
_entity_poly.pdbx_seq_one_letter_code
_entity_poly.pdbx_strand_id
1 'polypeptide(L)'
;MDMSQVVEALLRQLSFIPATVFTTDLPYVDFLDRVHKAELRLRAKGLWEVPHPWLNLFVPASRIADFDRGVFRGILGNRTSGPILIYPMNKHK
;
A
#
# COMPACT_ATOMS: atom_id res chain seq x y z
N MET A 1 -22.99 -10.12 14.97
CA MET A 1 -21.99 -9.16 15.49
C MET A 1 -22.02 -7.93 14.60
N ASP A 2 -21.98 -6.75 15.18
CA ASP A 2 -21.83 -5.51 14.42
C ASP A 2 -20.47 -5.50 13.70
N MET A 3 -20.41 -4.99 12.47
CA MET A 3 -19.18 -4.94 11.68
C MET A 3 -18.07 -4.16 12.40
N SER A 4 -18.44 -3.11 13.13
CA SER A 4 -17.50 -2.34 13.94
C SER A 4 -16.82 -3.20 15.01
N GLN A 5 -17.58 -4.09 15.66
CA GLN A 5 -17.05 -5.00 16.68
C GLN A 5 -16.09 -6.04 16.07
N VAL A 6 -16.39 -6.54 14.87
CA VAL A 6 -15.52 -7.47 14.15
C VAL A 6 -14.19 -6.79 13.78
N VAL A 7 -14.26 -5.58 13.24
CA VAL A 7 -13.07 -4.79 12.88
C VAL A 7 -12.23 -4.50 14.12
N GLU A 8 -12.85 -4.08 15.23
CA GLU A 8 -12.14 -3.79 16.48
C GLU A 8 -11.42 -5.04 17.03
N ALA A 9 -12.06 -6.20 17.00
CA ALA A 9 -11.45 -7.46 17.44
C ALA A 9 -10.24 -7.88 16.59
N LEU A 10 -10.25 -7.59 15.28
CA LEU A 10 -9.11 -7.83 14.39
C LEU A 10 -7.97 -6.83 14.66
N LEU A 11 -8.30 -5.54 14.82
CA LEU A 11 -7.30 -4.50 15.08
C LEU A 11 -6.54 -4.72 16.40
N ARG A 12 -7.21 -5.27 17.44
CA ARG A 12 -6.57 -5.61 18.73
C ARG A 12 -5.42 -6.61 18.63
N GLN A 13 -5.31 -7.35 17.52
CA GLN A 13 -4.24 -8.33 17.30
C GLN A 13 -3.00 -7.74 16.60
N LEU A 14 -3.06 -6.46 16.19
CA LEU A 14 -2.00 -5.80 15.44
C LEU A 14 -1.14 -4.92 16.36
N SER A 15 0.07 -4.57 15.88
CA SER A 15 1.05 -3.75 16.61
C SER A 15 1.38 -2.46 15.86
N PHE A 16 0.35 -1.74 15.40
CA PHE A 16 0.51 -0.40 14.81
C PHE A 16 0.71 0.67 15.89
N ILE A 17 1.10 1.88 15.49
CA ILE A 17 1.29 3.00 16.42
C ILE A 17 -0.09 3.48 16.91
N PRO A 18 -0.34 3.55 18.23
CA PRO A 18 -1.59 4.07 18.76
C PRO A 18 -1.91 5.48 18.23
N ALA A 19 -3.20 5.77 18.02
CA ALA A 19 -3.70 7.02 17.44
C ALA A 19 -3.34 7.30 15.97
N THR A 20 -2.77 6.35 15.22
CA THR A 20 -2.56 6.48 13.76
C THR A 20 -3.56 5.65 12.94
N VAL A 21 -4.74 5.37 13.49
CA VAL A 21 -5.81 4.62 12.82
C VAL A 21 -6.74 5.60 12.12
N PHE A 22 -6.97 5.39 10.82
CA PHE A 22 -7.89 6.17 10.01
C PHE A 22 -8.89 5.22 9.34
N THR A 23 -10.17 5.57 9.41
CA THR A 23 -11.26 4.79 8.81
C THR A 23 -12.13 5.69 7.93
N THR A 24 -12.73 5.10 6.91
CA THR A 24 -13.71 5.76 6.05
C THR A 24 -14.66 4.70 5.51
N ASP A 25 -15.96 4.96 5.59
CA ASP A 25 -16.98 4.10 5.01
C ASP A 25 -17.28 4.57 3.58
N LEU A 26 -17.21 3.64 2.64
CA LEU A 26 -17.39 3.91 1.22
C LEU A 26 -18.21 2.78 0.57
N PRO A 27 -18.96 3.09 -0.51
CA PRO A 27 -19.51 2.05 -1.37
C PRO A 27 -18.42 1.10 -1.87
N TYR A 28 -18.79 -0.17 -2.06
CA TYR A 28 -17.87 -1.20 -2.54
C TYR A 28 -17.17 -0.82 -3.85
N VAL A 29 -17.94 -0.29 -4.82
CA VAL A 29 -17.43 0.12 -6.13
C VAL A 29 -16.47 1.31 -6.00
N ASP A 30 -16.78 2.27 -5.13
CA ASP A 30 -15.91 3.43 -4.88
C ASP A 30 -14.54 3.01 -4.32
N PHE A 31 -14.49 1.95 -3.49
CA PHE A 31 -13.23 1.40 -3.03
C PHE A 31 -12.43 0.73 -4.16
N LEU A 32 -13.10 -0.03 -5.03
CA LEU A 32 -12.44 -0.68 -6.17
C LEU A 32 -11.89 0.35 -7.17
N ASP A 33 -12.62 1.43 -7.43
CA ASP A 33 -12.25 2.48 -8.39
C ASP A 33 -11.40 3.62 -7.78
N ARG A 34 -10.91 3.46 -6.54
CA ARG A 34 -10.21 4.53 -5.81
C ARG A 34 -9.01 5.13 -6.53
N VAL A 35 -8.34 4.36 -7.42
CA VAL A 35 -7.16 4.81 -8.16
C VAL A 35 -7.52 5.75 -9.32
N HIS A 36 -8.72 5.62 -9.89
CA HIS A 36 -9.17 6.50 -10.98
C HIS A 36 -9.24 7.98 -10.55
N LYS A 37 -9.62 8.24 -9.29
CA LYS A 37 -9.56 9.59 -8.71
C LYS A 37 -8.14 10.17 -8.70
N ALA A 38 -7.11 9.35 -8.49
CA ALA A 38 -5.71 9.77 -8.54
C ALA A 38 -5.24 10.00 -9.99
N GLU A 39 -5.64 9.14 -10.92
CA GLU A 39 -5.41 9.30 -12.35
C GLU A 39 -5.92 10.66 -12.85
N LEU A 40 -7.19 11.00 -12.62
CA LEU A 40 -7.77 12.26 -13.09
C LEU A 40 -7.02 13.48 -12.55
N ARG A 41 -6.58 13.45 -11.29
CA ARG A 41 -5.77 14.52 -10.69
C ARG A 41 -4.40 14.65 -11.33
N LEU A 42 -3.76 13.55 -11.70
CA LEU A 42 -2.46 13.56 -12.37
C LEU A 42 -2.60 14.00 -13.84
N ARG A 43 -3.65 13.56 -14.54
CA ARG A 43 -3.98 14.02 -15.90
C ARG A 43 -4.18 15.53 -15.95
N ALA A 44 -4.93 16.09 -15.01
CA ALA A 44 -5.14 17.55 -14.90
C ALA A 44 -3.83 18.34 -14.69
N LYS A 45 -2.77 17.69 -14.19
CA LYS A 45 -1.44 18.29 -13.99
C LYS A 45 -0.45 17.96 -15.11
N GLY A 46 -0.85 17.20 -16.13
CA GLY A 46 0.06 16.69 -17.16
C GLY A 46 1.09 15.68 -16.64
N LEU A 47 0.87 15.11 -15.45
CA LEU A 47 1.79 14.16 -14.80
C LEU A 47 1.40 12.69 -15.03
N TRP A 48 0.35 12.44 -15.81
CA TRP A 48 -0.10 11.09 -16.11
C TRP A 48 0.59 10.49 -17.33
N GLU A 49 0.75 11.24 -18.43
CA GLU A 49 1.36 10.72 -19.66
C GLU A 49 2.89 10.91 -19.66
N VAL A 50 3.55 10.48 -18.59
CA VAL A 50 5.02 10.59 -18.40
C VAL A 50 5.65 9.19 -18.41
N PRO A 51 6.99 9.06 -18.56
CA PRO A 51 7.64 7.77 -18.41
C PRO A 51 7.44 7.17 -17.00
N HIS A 52 7.02 5.91 -16.95
CA HIS A 52 6.77 5.18 -15.71
C HIS A 52 7.78 4.03 -15.53
N PRO A 53 8.97 4.28 -14.97
CA PRO A 53 10.00 3.26 -14.78
C PRO A 53 9.67 2.37 -13.56
N TRP A 54 8.54 1.66 -13.60
CA TRP A 54 8.10 0.80 -12.50
C TRP A 54 8.94 -0.48 -12.43
N LEU A 55 9.20 -0.91 -11.19
CA LEU A 55 9.85 -2.18 -10.89
C LEU A 55 8.89 -3.04 -10.05
N ASN A 56 8.43 -4.15 -10.61
CA ASN A 56 7.49 -5.07 -9.96
C ASN A 56 8.21 -6.41 -9.71
N LEU A 57 8.23 -6.87 -8.46
CA LEU A 57 9.03 -8.02 -8.03
C LEU A 57 8.26 -8.94 -7.09
N PHE A 58 8.52 -10.24 -7.18
CA PHE A 58 8.24 -11.18 -6.10
C PHE A 58 9.50 -11.40 -5.27
N VAL A 59 9.43 -11.14 -3.96
CA VAL A 59 10.53 -11.34 -3.02
C VAL A 59 10.17 -12.47 -2.07
N PRO A 60 11.01 -13.51 -1.90
CA PRO A 60 10.75 -14.55 -0.92
C PRO A 60 10.67 -13.98 0.50
N ALA A 61 9.70 -14.45 1.29
CA ALA A 61 9.54 -14.00 2.68
C ALA A 61 10.81 -14.16 3.51
N SER A 62 11.61 -15.21 3.25
CA SER A 62 12.89 -15.44 3.92
C SER A 62 13.94 -14.35 3.68
N ARG A 63 13.78 -13.50 2.64
CA ARG A 63 14.73 -12.46 2.26
C ARG A 63 14.15 -11.04 2.32
N ILE A 64 12.90 -10.86 2.77
CA ILE A 64 12.27 -9.53 2.77
C ILE A 64 12.98 -8.53 3.70
N ALA A 65 13.54 -9.00 4.81
CA ALA A 65 14.32 -8.15 5.72
C ALA A 65 15.66 -7.72 5.12
N ASP A 66 16.32 -8.57 4.33
CA ASP A 66 17.53 -8.20 3.59
C ASP A 66 17.21 -7.19 2.49
N PHE A 67 16.09 -7.40 1.81
CA PHE A 67 15.58 -6.48 0.79
C PHE A 67 15.25 -5.10 1.39
N ASP A 68 14.62 -5.04 2.56
CA ASP A 68 14.36 -3.78 3.28
C ASP A 68 15.66 -3.01 3.57
N ARG A 69 16.66 -3.69 4.13
CA ARG A 69 17.96 -3.07 4.44
C ARG A 69 18.69 -2.59 3.19
N GLY A 70 18.69 -3.39 2.12
CA GLY A 70 19.40 -3.06 0.88
C GLY A 70 18.70 -2.00 0.04
N VAL A 71 17.37 -2.06 -0.07
CA VAL A 71 16.59 -1.25 -1.01
C VAL A 71 15.93 -0.06 -0.32
N PHE A 72 15.03 -0.29 0.65
CA PHE A 72 14.25 0.80 1.26
C PHE A 72 15.12 1.69 2.14
N ARG A 73 15.95 1.09 3.01
CA ARG A 73 16.85 1.83 3.90
C ARG A 73 18.19 2.20 3.25
N GLY A 74 18.51 1.58 2.11
CA GLY A 74 19.77 1.75 1.39
C GLY A 74 19.60 2.55 0.11
N ILE A 75 19.41 1.85 -1.01
CA ILE A 75 19.40 2.42 -2.37
C ILE A 75 18.40 3.59 -2.52
N LEU A 76 17.18 3.43 -2.01
CA LEU A 76 16.13 4.44 -2.14
C LEU A 76 16.28 5.57 -1.10
N GLY A 77 16.59 5.22 0.15
CA GLY A 77 16.59 6.17 1.26
C GLY A 77 15.27 6.96 1.31
N ASN A 78 15.35 8.29 1.20
CA ASN A 78 14.17 9.18 1.19
C ASN A 78 13.71 9.61 -0.22
N ARG A 79 14.18 8.96 -1.29
CA ARG A 79 13.94 9.39 -2.67
C ARG A 79 12.92 8.48 -3.34
N THR A 80 11.68 8.94 -3.45
CA THR A 80 10.66 8.29 -4.30
C THR A 80 9.77 9.37 -4.94
N SER A 81 9.35 9.15 -6.19
CA SER A 81 8.40 10.01 -6.91
C SER A 81 7.00 9.40 -7.01
N GLY A 82 6.80 8.22 -6.41
CA GLY A 82 5.57 7.46 -6.43
C GLY A 82 5.47 6.49 -5.25
N PRO A 83 4.34 5.77 -5.13
CA PRO A 83 4.12 4.84 -4.03
C PRO A 83 5.05 3.62 -4.14
N ILE A 84 5.44 3.10 -2.98
CA ILE A 84 6.08 1.78 -2.85
C ILE A 84 5.03 0.83 -2.25
N LEU A 85 4.72 -0.26 -2.94
CA LEU A 85 3.74 -1.26 -2.50
C LEU A 85 4.47 -2.50 -1.98
N ILE A 86 4.10 -2.95 -0.78
CA ILE A 86 4.68 -4.14 -0.13
C ILE A 86 3.56 -4.87 0.61
N TYR A 87 3.33 -6.13 0.27
CA TYR A 87 2.38 -7.00 0.96
C TYR A 87 2.74 -8.48 0.70
N PRO A 88 2.50 -9.39 1.67
CA PRO A 88 2.76 -10.82 1.49
C PRO A 88 1.69 -11.47 0.60
N MET A 89 2.06 -12.58 -0.04
CA MET A 89 1.15 -13.42 -0.82
C MET A 89 1.35 -14.88 -0.45
N ASN A 90 0.26 -15.63 -0.34
CA ASN A 90 0.33 -17.08 -0.14
C ASN A 90 0.65 -17.77 -1.46
N LYS A 91 1.69 -18.63 -1.47
CA LYS A 91 2.08 -19.39 -2.66
C LYS A 91 1.02 -20.42 -3.07
N HIS A 92 0.30 -20.96 -2.09
CA HIS A 92 -0.77 -21.93 -2.26
C HIS A 92 -2.08 -21.35 -1.73
N LYS A 93 -3.20 -21.72 -2.37
CA LYS A 93 -4.55 -21.36 -1.94
C LYS A 93 -5.06 -22.32 -0.88
#